data_AF-A0A4Y9QUU9-F1
#
_entry.id   AF-A0A4Y9QUU9-F1
#
_cell.length_a   1.000
_cell.length_b   1.000
_cell.length_c   1.000
_cell.angle_alpha   90.00
_cell.angle_beta   90.00
_cell.angle_gamma   90.00
#
_symmetry.space_group_name_H-M   'P 1'
#
loop_
_entity.id
_entity.type
_entity.pdbx_description
1 polymer ?
#
loop_
_entity_poly.entity_id
_entity_poly.type
_entity_poly.pdbx_seq_one_letter_code
_entity_poly.pdbx_strand_id
1 'polypeptide(L)'
;MDLVTPGNGLLIWQVSGFIIAFGYLFFWVYALIDLVKSDFRSPHDKLIWLLIILFAQPFGVFIYLSLARATKEKRKFQPNFSNRTLN
;
A
#
# COMPACT_ATOMS: atom_id res chain seq x y z
N MET A 1 -26.88 37.50 -9.47
CA MET A 1 -25.71 36.63 -9.22
C MET A 1 -26.23 35.20 -9.12
N ASP A 2 -26.48 34.61 -10.29
CA ASP A 2 -27.21 33.34 -10.46
C ASP A 2 -26.23 32.20 -10.74
N LEU A 3 -25.16 32.14 -9.95
CA LEU A 3 -24.07 31.16 -10.12
C LEU A 3 -24.25 29.91 -9.26
N VAL A 4 -25.42 29.75 -8.64
CA VAL A 4 -25.77 28.58 -7.81
C VAL A 4 -27.21 28.15 -8.11
N THR A 5 -27.53 27.90 -9.38
CA THR A 5 -28.75 27.17 -9.74
C THR A 5 -28.55 25.70 -9.30
N PRO A 6 -29.37 25.14 -8.39
CA PRO A 6 -29.11 23.82 -7.77
C PRO A 6 -29.18 22.60 -8.71
N GLY A 7 -29.49 22.79 -10.00
CA GLY A 7 -29.76 21.69 -10.93
C GLY A 7 -28.50 21.01 -11.50
N ASN A 8 -27.50 21.78 -11.95
CA ASN A 8 -26.38 21.23 -12.73
C ASN A 8 -25.06 21.14 -11.95
N GLY A 9 -24.81 22.07 -11.00
CA GLY A 9 -23.60 22.04 -10.18
C GLY A 9 -23.56 20.85 -9.21
N LEU A 10 -24.73 20.41 -8.75
CA LEU A 10 -24.87 19.26 -7.86
C LEU A 10 -24.45 17.96 -8.54
N LEU A 11 -24.81 17.79 -9.82
CA LEU A 11 -24.46 16.61 -10.61
C LEU A 11 -22.95 16.52 -10.84
N ILE A 12 -22.30 17.65 -11.16
CA ILE A 12 -20.84 17.69 -11.35
C ILE A 12 -20.12 17.32 -10.05
N TRP A 13 -20.59 17.83 -8.91
CA TRP A 13 -20.02 17.51 -7.61
C TRP A 13 -20.23 16.04 -7.22
N GLN A 14 -21.43 15.49 -7.47
CA GLN A 14 -21.73 14.09 -7.21
C GLN A 14 -20.92 13.14 -8.09
N VAL A 15 -20.83 13.41 -9.40
CA VAL A 15 -20.07 12.57 -10.33
C VAL A 15 -18.57 12.61 -10.03
N SER A 16 -18.02 13.79 -9.73
CA SER A 16 -16.61 13.90 -9.35
C SER A 16 -16.29 13.18 -8.04
N GLY A 17 -17.15 13.32 -7.01
CA GLY A 17 -17.03 12.55 -5.77
C GLY A 17 -17.12 11.04 -5.99
N PHE A 18 -18.01 10.60 -6.87
CA PHE A 18 -18.16 9.18 -7.20
C PHE A 18 -16.91 8.62 -7.88
N ILE A 19 -16.35 9.34 -8.85
CA ILE A 19 -15.12 8.92 -9.55
C ILE A 19 -13.95 8.80 -8.57
N ILE A 20 -13.79 9.78 -7.67
CA ILE A 20 -12.71 9.75 -6.66
C ILE A 20 -12.91 8.59 -5.69
N ALA A 21 -14.14 8.39 -5.18
CA ALA A 21 -14.45 7.29 -4.28
C ALA A 21 -14.22 5.93 -4.94
N PHE A 22 -14.64 5.77 -6.20
CA PHE A 22 -14.48 4.53 -6.95
C PHE A 22 -13.01 4.25 -7.28
N GLY A 23 -12.26 5.27 -7.70
CA GLY A 23 -10.81 5.17 -7.92
C GLY A 23 -10.05 4.84 -6.65
N TYR A 24 -10.44 5.43 -5.52
CA TYR A 24 -9.89 5.12 -4.21
C TYR A 24 -10.17 3.68 -3.78
N LEU A 25 -11.37 3.18 -4.04
CA LEU A 25 -11.77 1.81 -3.73
C LEU A 25 -10.95 0.81 -4.55
N PHE A 26 -10.77 1.06 -5.86
CA PHE A 26 -9.88 0.25 -6.69
C PHE A 26 -8.44 0.26 -6.19
N PHE A 27 -7.93 1.43 -5.80
CA PHE A 27 -6.58 1.56 -5.26
C PHE A 27 -6.41 0.81 -3.94
N TRP A 28 -7.43 0.83 -3.08
CA TRP A 28 -7.44 0.09 -1.83
C TRP A 28 -7.46 -1.42 -2.04
N VAL A 29 -8.32 -1.91 -2.93
CA VAL A 29 -8.37 -3.34 -3.28
C VAL A 29 -7.05 -3.80 -3.90
N TYR A 30 -6.46 -2.99 -4.78
CA TYR A 30 -5.15 -3.27 -5.37
C TYR A 30 -4.07 -3.41 -4.29
N ALA A 31 -4.03 -2.51 -3.30
CA ALA A 31 -3.09 -2.59 -2.18
C ALA A 31 -3.27 -3.86 -1.33
N LEU A 32 -4.51 -4.30 -1.12
CA LEU A 32 -4.79 -5.59 -0.46
C LEU A 32 -4.29 -6.78 -1.28
N ILE A 33 -4.51 -6.77 -2.60
CA ILE A 33 -4.04 -7.85 -3.48
C ILE A 33 -2.51 -7.89 -3.49
N ASP A 34 -1.84 -6.74 -3.58
CA ASP A 34 -0.38 -6.65 -3.53
C ASP A 34 0.16 -7.21 -2.20
N LEU A 35 -0.49 -6.86 -1.09
CA LEU A 35 -0.13 -7.37 0.24
C LEU A 35 -0.34 -8.89 0.36
N VAL A 36 -1.45 -9.42 -0.16
CA VAL A 36 -1.73 -10.87 -0.11
C VAL A 36 -0.76 -11.63 -1.01
N LYS A 37 -0.44 -11.10 -2.19
CA LYS A 37 0.50 -11.69 -3.14
C LYS A 37 1.96 -11.58 -2.69
N SER A 38 2.27 -10.64 -1.82
CA SER A 38 3.59 -10.51 -1.20
C SER A 38 3.89 -11.69 -0.28
N ASP A 39 4.99 -12.40 -0.58
CA ASP A 39 5.60 -13.41 0.27
C ASP A 39 6.34 -12.72 1.43
N PHE A 40 5.64 -12.56 2.55
CA PHE A 40 6.25 -12.12 3.81
C PHE A 40 6.80 -13.31 4.57
N ARG A 41 8.03 -13.19 5.05
CA ARG A 41 8.77 -14.24 5.78
C ARG A 41 8.12 -14.64 7.11
N SER A 42 7.23 -13.81 7.65
CA SER A 42 6.50 -14.07 8.89
C SER A 42 5.04 -13.62 8.76
N PRO A 43 4.07 -14.42 9.25
CA PRO A 43 2.65 -14.07 9.26
C PRO A 43 2.34 -12.77 10.02
N HIS A 44 3.11 -12.49 11.07
CA HIS A 44 2.96 -11.31 11.92
C HIS A 44 3.16 -10.00 11.15
N ASP A 45 4.21 -9.91 10.32
CA ASP A 45 4.49 -8.69 9.53
C ASP A 45 3.41 -8.44 8.48
N LYS A 46 2.87 -9.52 7.89
CA LYS A 46 1.77 -9.44 6.94
C LYS A 46 0.49 -8.90 7.59
N LEU A 47 0.18 -9.36 8.81
CA LEU A 47 -0.97 -8.89 9.58
C LEU A 47 -0.84 -7.43 9.99
N ILE A 48 0.34 -6.98 10.43
CA ILE A 48 0.58 -5.57 10.78
C ILE A 48 0.35 -4.67 9.58
N TRP A 49 0.88 -5.05 8.41
CA TRP A 49 0.67 -4.28 7.18
C TRP A 49 -0.79 -4.28 6.72
N LEU A 50 -1.51 -5.39 6.89
CA LEU A 50 -2.95 -5.46 6.64
C LEU A 50 -3.70 -4.47 7.54
N LEU A 51 -3.39 -4.45 8.85
CA LEU A 51 -4.01 -3.56 9.82
C LEU A 51 -3.76 -2.09 9.47
N ILE A 52 -2.54 -1.75 9.06
CA ILE A 52 -2.18 -0.38 8.65
C ILE A 52 -2.96 0.03 7.38
N ILE A 53 -3.06 -0.84 6.37
CA ILE A 53 -3.81 -0.54 5.14
C ILE A 53 -5.32 -0.39 5.44
N LEU A 54 -5.84 -1.15 6.40
CA LEU A 54 -7.26 -1.14 6.76
C LEU A 54 -7.65 0.03 7.67
N PHE A 55 -6.81 0.39 8.65
CA PHE A 55 -7.13 1.43 9.64
C PHE A 55 -6.52 2.80 9.34
N ALA A 56 -5.43 2.87 8.57
CA ALA A 56 -4.76 4.15 8.30
C ALA A 56 -5.21 4.80 6.98
N GLN A 57 -6.32 4.37 6.37
CA GLN A 57 -6.86 5.03 5.17
C GLN A 57 -7.07 6.55 5.44
N PRO A 58 -6.47 7.47 4.66
CA PRO A 58 -5.81 7.31 3.36
C PRO A 58 -4.28 7.11 3.37
N PHE A 59 -3.64 7.34 4.51
CA PHE A 59 -2.18 7.28 4.67
C PHE A 59 -1.59 5.86 4.69
N GLY A 60 -2.41 4.82 4.89
CA GLY A 60 -1.94 3.43 5.02
C GLY A 60 -1.08 2.97 3.84
N VAL A 61 -1.42 3.39 2.61
CA VAL A 61 -0.64 3.04 1.42
C VAL A 61 0.66 3.83 1.32
N PHE A 62 0.67 5.09 1.74
CA PHE A 62 1.90 5.90 1.80
C PHE A 62 2.89 5.33 2.83
N ILE A 63 2.37 4.91 3.99
CA ILE A 63 3.16 4.26 5.02
C ILE A 63 3.68 2.91 4.50
N TYR A 64 2.85 2.13 3.80
CA TYR A 64 3.26 0.89 3.11
C TYR A 64 4.45 1.11 2.18
N LEU A 65 4.34 2.02 1.24
CA LEU A 65 5.41 2.26 0.28
C LEU A 65 6.71 2.77 0.92
N SER A 66 6.61 3.56 2.00
CA SER A 66 7.77 4.13 2.69
C SER A 66 8.46 3.12 3.61
N LEU A 67 7.70 2.44 4.47
CA LEU A 67 8.26 1.59 5.53
C LEU A 67 8.44 0.14 5.10
N ALA A 68 7.63 -0.40 4.16
CA ALA A 68 7.75 -1.80 3.76
C ALA A 68 9.12 -2.09 3.12
N ARG A 69 9.73 -1.09 2.48
CA ARG A 69 11.11 -1.18 1.96
C ARG A 69 12.16 -1.27 3.06
N ALA A 70 11.95 -0.64 4.22
CA ALA A 70 12.87 -0.69 5.35
C ALA A 70 12.83 -2.05 6.07
N THR A 71 11.68 -2.72 6.07
CA THR A 71 11.53 -4.09 6.58
C THR A 71 12.05 -5.18 5.64
N LYS A 72 12.37 -4.86 4.37
CA LYS A 72 13.02 -5.86 3.49
C LYS A 72 14.47 -6.03 3.94
N GLU A 73 14.83 -7.28 4.26
CA GLU A 73 16.18 -7.61 4.70
C GLU A 73 17.19 -7.13 3.65
N LYS A 74 18.15 -6.29 4.07
CA LYS A 74 19.31 -5.95 3.24
C LYS A 74 19.98 -7.27 2.90
N ARG A 75 20.05 -7.63 1.61
CA ARG A 75 20.74 -8.85 1.17
C ARG A 75 22.17 -8.79 1.69
N LYS A 76 22.45 -9.49 2.79
CA LYS A 76 23.81 -9.62 3.32
C LYS A 76 24.53 -10.58 2.40
N PHE A 77 25.34 -10.04 1.51
CA PHE A 77 26.29 -10.82 0.73
C PHE A 77 27.30 -11.43 1.72
N GLN A 78 27.12 -12.72 2.02
CA GLN A 78 28.01 -13.50 2.88
C GLN A 78 28.76 -14.50 1.98
N PRO A 79 29.89 -14.11 1.36
CA PRO A 79 30.72 -15.04 0.64
C PRO A 79 31.39 -15.99 1.64
N ASN A 80 31.14 -17.30 1.51
CA ASN A 80 31.78 -18.31 2.33
C ASN A 80 33.17 -18.62 1.77
N PHE A 81 34.18 -17.96 2.32
CA PHE A 81 35.58 -18.31 2.11
C PHE A 81 35.95 -19.48 3.03
N SER A 82 35.55 -20.70 2.64
CA SER A 82 35.96 -21.92 3.35
C SER A 82 37.44 -22.17 3.10
N ASN A 83 38.28 -21.80 4.05
CA ASN A 83 39.72 -22.01 4.01
C ASN A 83 40.01 -23.50 4.23
N ARG A 84 40.24 -24.24 3.14
CA ARG A 84 40.64 -25.64 3.19
C ARG A 84 42.15 -25.70 3.49
N THR A 85 42.53 -25.58 4.76
CA THR A 85 43.89 -25.87 5.20
C THR A 85 44.07 -27.40 5.18
N LEU A 86 44.81 -27.87 4.18
CA LEU A 86 45.26 -29.25 4.06
C LEU A 86 46.37 -29.46 5.11
N ASN A 87 46.15 -30.42 6.01
CA ASN A 87 47.19 -31.03 6.84
C ASN A 87 47.91 -32.11 6.02
#